data_AF-A0A960MT36-F1
#
_entry.id   AF-A0A960MT36-F1
#
_cell.length_a   1.000
_cell.length_b   1.000
_cell.length_c   1.000
_cell.angle_alpha   90.00
_cell.angle_beta   90.00
_cell.angle_gamma   90.00
#
_symmetry.space_group_name_H-M   'P 1'
#
loop_
_entity.id
_entity.type
_entity.pdbx_description
1 polymer ?
#
loop_
_entity_poly.entity_id
_entity_poly.type
_entity_poly.pdbx_seq_one_letter_code
_entity_poly.pdbx_strand_id
1 'polypeptide(L)'
;MKSASFLSTIFAAAGLWFAGSAESDAQTLVYKMDFRKAPGSVNFEMFDQAFFVVNGLGGEGSFIFTFREDGRDFYVTSTGGGTLFFAVRPGEDKAVIRATAENASGQSHYLAVGDLDGRISVNLRGQRVTLGVCEKLTGWVLAS
;
A
#
# COMPACT_ATOMS: atom_id res chain seq x y z
N MET A 1 1.97 -20.64 -58.05
CA MET A 1 1.81 -19.34 -57.34
C MET A 1 1.34 -19.66 -55.93
N LYS A 2 2.23 -19.55 -54.94
CA LYS A 2 1.99 -19.96 -53.54
C LYS A 2 2.13 -18.76 -52.61
N SER A 3 1.34 -18.90 -51.54
CA SER A 3 1.44 -18.31 -50.20
C SER A 3 1.08 -16.84 -50.03
N ALA A 4 -0.20 -16.65 -49.77
CA ALA A 4 -0.68 -15.77 -48.70
C ALA A 4 0.16 -15.99 -47.43
N SER A 5 0.98 -14.99 -47.06
CA SER A 5 1.80 -15.03 -45.84
C SER A 5 1.85 -13.69 -45.10
N PHE A 6 0.95 -12.75 -45.42
CA PHE A 6 0.95 -11.41 -44.80
C PHE A 6 -0.23 -11.15 -43.86
N LEU A 7 -1.35 -11.87 -44.00
CA LEU A 7 -2.52 -11.69 -43.14
C LEU A 7 -2.38 -12.34 -41.76
N SER A 8 -1.54 -13.37 -41.62
CA SER A 8 -1.37 -14.13 -40.37
C SER A 8 -0.62 -13.33 -39.29
N THR A 9 0.25 -12.40 -39.68
CA THR A 9 1.11 -11.65 -38.77
C THR A 9 0.39 -10.47 -38.12
N ILE A 10 -0.59 -9.86 -38.82
CA ILE A 10 -1.36 -8.72 -38.30
C ILE A 10 -2.35 -9.16 -37.21
N PHE A 11 -2.94 -10.36 -37.34
CA PHE A 11 -3.84 -10.89 -36.32
C PHE A 11 -3.12 -11.28 -35.01
N ALA A 12 -1.84 -11.68 -35.07
CA ALA A 12 -1.05 -11.98 -33.88
C ALA A 12 -0.69 -10.71 -33.07
N ALA A 13 -0.48 -9.57 -33.75
CA ALA A 13 -0.18 -8.30 -33.10
C ALA A 13 -1.43 -7.66 -32.45
N ALA A 14 -2.62 -7.82 -33.02
CA ALA A 14 -3.86 -7.28 -32.45
C ALA A 14 -4.33 -8.02 -31.19
N GLY A 15 -3.96 -9.31 -31.02
CA GLY A 15 -4.29 -10.09 -29.82
C GLY A 15 -3.54 -9.65 -28.56
N LEU A 16 -2.35 -9.04 -28.70
CA LEU A 16 -1.56 -8.57 -27.55
C LEU A 16 -2.09 -7.26 -26.93
N TRP A 17 -2.92 -6.50 -27.65
CA TRP A 17 -3.47 -5.24 -27.14
C TRP A 17 -4.75 -5.43 -26.32
N PHE A 18 -5.37 -6.63 -26.38
CA PHE A 18 -6.51 -7.01 -25.56
C PHE A 18 -6.14 -7.81 -24.30
N ALA A 19 -4.84 -7.98 -24.03
CA ALA A 19 -4.37 -8.28 -22.67
C ALA A 19 -4.52 -7.01 -21.82
N GLY A 20 -5.77 -6.55 -21.68
CA GLY A 20 -6.14 -5.55 -20.70
C GLY A 20 -5.65 -6.04 -19.36
N SER A 21 -4.88 -5.19 -18.69
CA SER A 21 -4.46 -5.37 -17.31
C SER A 21 -5.69 -5.79 -16.52
N ALA A 22 -5.78 -7.07 -16.17
CA ALA A 22 -6.76 -7.52 -15.21
C ALA A 22 -6.35 -6.83 -13.91
N GLU A 23 -6.96 -5.68 -13.62
CA GLU A 23 -6.90 -5.10 -12.29
C GLU A 23 -7.39 -6.20 -11.36
N SER A 24 -6.45 -6.71 -10.58
CA SER A 24 -6.76 -7.69 -9.55
C SER A 24 -7.78 -7.02 -8.62
N ASP A 25 -8.99 -7.59 -8.54
CA ASP A 25 -10.01 -7.31 -7.51
C ASP A 25 -9.45 -7.71 -6.14
N ALA A 26 -8.39 -7.03 -5.73
CA ALA A 26 -7.74 -7.31 -4.48
C ALA A 26 -8.44 -6.52 -3.38
N GLN A 27 -8.64 -7.20 -2.25
CA GLN A 27 -9.25 -6.57 -1.09
C GLN A 27 -8.39 -5.41 -0.63
N THR A 28 -8.99 -4.23 -0.46
CA THR A 28 -8.28 -3.06 0.06
C THR A 28 -8.19 -3.13 1.57
N LEU A 29 -6.98 -3.00 2.12
CA LEU A 29 -6.75 -2.76 3.53
C LEU A 29 -6.60 -1.26 3.79
N VAL A 30 -7.20 -0.80 4.89
CA VAL A 30 -7.11 0.59 5.35
C VAL A 30 -6.64 0.59 6.79
N TYR A 31 -5.45 1.15 7.01
CA TYR A 31 -4.87 1.31 8.34
C TYR A 31 -5.04 2.75 8.80
N LYS A 32 -5.73 2.97 9.92
CA LYS A 32 -5.73 4.27 10.59
C LYS A 32 -4.42 4.43 11.37
N MET A 33 -3.81 5.61 11.24
CA MET A 33 -2.57 5.99 11.90
C MET A 33 -2.85 7.14 12.87
N ASP A 34 -2.60 6.90 14.14
CA ASP A 34 -2.65 7.91 15.19
C ASP A 34 -1.22 8.36 15.51
N PHE A 35 -0.95 9.66 15.39
CA PHE A 35 0.38 10.21 15.65
C PHE A 35 0.56 10.55 17.14
N ARG A 36 1.67 10.09 17.73
CA ARG A 36 2.12 10.57 19.04
C ARG A 36 3.02 11.78 18.81
N LYS A 37 2.50 12.98 19.06
CA LYS A 37 3.27 14.22 18.92
C LYS A 37 4.39 14.24 19.97
N ALA A 38 5.64 14.29 19.52
CA ALA A 38 6.79 14.53 20.37
C ALA A 38 7.13 16.04 20.31
N PRO A 39 7.43 16.69 21.45
CA PRO A 39 7.83 18.10 21.46
C PRO A 39 9.05 18.33 20.53
N GLY A 40 8.93 19.27 19.58
CA GLY A 40 10.00 19.60 18.62
C GLY A 40 10.02 18.79 17.32
N SER A 41 9.02 17.95 17.06
CA SER A 41 8.89 17.21 15.79
C SER A 41 8.32 18.09 14.67
N VAL A 42 9.16 18.54 13.74
CA VAL A 42 8.77 19.48 12.68
C VAL A 42 7.90 18.83 11.59
N ASN A 43 8.02 17.52 11.35
CA ASN A 43 7.52 16.90 10.12
C ASN A 43 6.06 16.40 10.20
N PHE A 44 5.50 16.24 11.39
CA PHE A 44 4.16 15.65 11.56
C PHE A 44 3.22 16.45 12.48
N GLU A 45 3.67 17.58 13.02
CA GLU A 45 2.87 18.34 13.99
C GLU A 45 1.58 18.91 13.38
N MET A 46 1.62 19.23 12.08
CA MET A 46 0.48 19.73 11.30
C MET A 46 -0.62 18.68 11.09
N PHE A 47 -0.29 17.39 11.04
CA PHE A 47 -1.27 16.35 10.78
C PHE A 47 -1.83 15.77 12.08
N ASP A 48 -3.15 15.59 12.11
CA ASP A 48 -3.84 15.04 13.28
C ASP A 48 -3.88 13.51 13.23
N GLN A 49 -4.03 12.96 12.03
CA GLN A 49 -4.11 11.53 11.76
C GLN A 49 -3.73 11.25 10.30
N ALA A 50 -3.55 9.97 9.97
CA ALA A 50 -3.47 9.54 8.57
C ALA A 50 -4.15 8.19 8.36
N PHE A 51 -4.35 7.85 7.10
CA PHE A 51 -4.76 6.52 6.66
C PHE A 51 -3.73 5.98 5.67
N PHE A 52 -3.37 4.71 5.80
CA PHE A 52 -2.59 4.01 4.79
C PHE A 52 -3.48 3.00 4.07
N VAL A 53 -3.62 3.17 2.76
CA VAL A 53 -4.50 2.39 1.91
C VAL A 53 -3.65 1.55 0.98
N VAL A 54 -3.88 0.23 0.97
CA VAL A 54 -3.06 -0.72 0.22
C VAL A 54 -3.84 -1.95 -0.17
N ASN A 55 -3.36 -2.66 -1.18
CA ASN A 55 -3.83 -3.99 -1.53
C ASN A 55 -3.58 -4.98 -0.37
N GLY A 56 -4.54 -5.86 -0.08
CA GLY A 56 -4.48 -6.82 1.02
C GLY A 56 -3.47 -7.93 0.85
N LEU A 57 -2.92 -8.10 -0.35
CA LEU A 57 -1.76 -8.94 -0.61
C LEU A 57 -0.42 -8.18 -0.42
N GLY A 58 -0.48 -6.92 0.01
CA GLY A 58 0.67 -6.03 0.13
C GLY A 58 0.98 -5.30 -1.18
N GLY A 59 2.17 -4.71 -1.24
CA GLY A 59 2.63 -3.88 -2.35
C GLY A 59 2.59 -2.39 -2.04
N GLU A 60 2.60 -1.59 -3.10
CA GLU A 60 2.57 -0.13 -3.01
C GLU A 60 1.21 0.36 -2.49
N GLY A 61 1.26 1.31 -1.55
CA GLY A 61 0.09 1.92 -0.93
C GLY A 61 0.21 3.43 -0.86
N SER A 62 -0.90 4.08 -0.52
CA SER A 62 -1.01 5.53 -0.44
C SER A 62 -1.28 5.99 0.98
N PHE A 63 -0.65 7.08 1.40
CA PHE A 63 -1.00 7.78 2.63
C PHE A 63 -2.02 8.88 2.35
N ILE A 64 -3.02 9.00 3.21
CA ILE A 64 -3.99 10.08 3.23
C ILE A 64 -3.88 10.75 4.59
N PHE A 65 -3.20 11.89 4.64
CA PHE A 65 -3.04 12.67 5.86
C PHE A 65 -4.23 13.59 6.07
N THR A 66 -4.65 13.75 7.32
CA THR A 66 -5.73 14.67 7.70
C THR A 66 -5.17 15.73 8.64
N PHE A 67 -5.53 16.98 8.39
CA PHE A 67 -5.31 18.10 9.31
C PHE A 67 -6.54 18.98 9.40
N ARG A 68 -6.71 19.66 10.54
CA ARG A 68 -7.82 20.58 10.76
C ARG A 68 -7.37 22.03 10.78
N GLU A 69 -8.06 22.88 10.03
CA GLU A 69 -7.83 24.33 9.99
C GLU A 69 -9.19 25.05 9.95
N ASP A 70 -9.36 26.08 10.79
CA ASP A 70 -10.62 26.84 10.92
C ASP A 70 -11.88 25.96 11.09
N GLY A 71 -11.76 24.87 11.86
CA GLY A 71 -12.86 23.94 12.11
C GLY A 71 -13.25 23.05 10.91
N ARG A 72 -12.45 23.05 9.83
CA ARG A 72 -12.65 22.21 8.63
C ARG A 72 -11.55 21.16 8.51
N ASP A 73 -11.92 20.00 8.00
CA ASP A 73 -11.00 18.89 7.76
C ASP A 73 -10.44 18.95 6.33
N PHE A 74 -9.12 18.84 6.21
CA PHE A 74 -8.39 18.82 4.96
C PHE A 74 -7.63 17.51 4.80
N TYR A 75 -7.44 17.10 3.55
CA TYR A 75 -6.83 15.82 3.19
C TYR A 75 -5.69 16.02 2.20
N VAL A 76 -4.54 15.40 2.48
CA VAL A 76 -3.36 15.39 1.59
C VAL A 76 -3.01 13.96 1.27
N THR A 77 -2.96 13.63 -0.02
CA THR A 77 -2.66 12.27 -0.48
C THR A 77 -1.23 12.18 -0.99
N SER A 78 -0.49 11.19 -0.49
CA SER A 78 0.80 10.75 -1.03
C SER A 78 0.61 9.39 -1.69
N THR A 79 0.32 9.41 -3.00
CA THR A 79 0.17 8.21 -3.82
C THR A 79 1.51 7.51 -3.94
N GLY A 80 1.55 6.20 -3.69
CA GLY A 80 2.79 5.43 -3.70
C GLY A 80 3.77 5.80 -2.59
N GLY A 81 3.30 6.51 -1.56
CA GLY A 81 4.16 7.01 -0.48
C GLY A 81 4.73 5.91 0.43
N GLY A 82 4.26 4.67 0.33
CA GLY A 82 4.78 3.56 1.12
C GLY A 82 4.48 2.18 0.53
N THR A 83 5.01 1.16 1.19
CA THR A 83 4.88 -0.25 0.80
C THR A 83 4.50 -1.08 2.00
N LEU A 84 3.47 -1.94 1.85
CA LEU A 84 3.19 -3.04 2.78
C LEU A 84 3.86 -4.31 2.27
N PHE A 85 4.58 -5.00 3.13
CA PHE A 85 5.08 -6.35 2.85
C PHE A 85 4.98 -7.22 4.09
N PHE A 86 5.04 -8.54 3.87
CA PHE A 86 4.98 -9.54 4.93
C PHE A 86 6.34 -10.20 5.09
N ALA A 87 6.90 -10.14 6.29
CA ALA A 87 8.11 -10.87 6.64
C ALA A 87 7.69 -12.17 7.33
N VAL A 88 7.94 -13.30 6.67
CA VAL A 88 7.50 -14.62 7.12
C VAL A 88 8.72 -15.42 7.56
N ARG A 89 8.72 -15.85 8.82
CA ARG A 89 9.71 -16.77 9.40
C ARG A 89 8.95 -17.84 10.19
N PRO A 90 9.44 -19.10 10.28
CA PRO A 90 8.76 -20.11 11.09
C PRO A 90 8.45 -19.62 12.52
N GLY A 91 7.15 -19.48 12.82
CA GLY A 91 6.65 -19.01 14.12
C GLY A 91 6.59 -17.48 14.31
N GLU A 92 7.04 -16.69 13.32
CA GLU A 92 7.08 -15.23 13.39
C GLU A 92 6.70 -14.63 12.04
N ASP A 93 5.40 -14.36 11.87
CA ASP A 93 4.85 -13.69 10.69
C ASP A 93 4.54 -12.23 11.03
N LYS A 94 5.20 -11.31 10.36
CA LYS A 94 5.06 -9.86 10.58
C LYS A 94 4.50 -9.17 9.35
N ALA A 95 3.61 -8.21 9.56
CA ALA A 95 3.27 -7.19 8.58
C ALA A 95 4.15 -5.96 8.79
N VAL A 96 4.65 -5.39 7.69
CA VAL A 96 5.56 -4.25 7.73
C VAL A 96 5.10 -3.19 6.73
N ILE A 97 4.83 -1.98 7.21
CA ILE A 97 4.66 -0.79 6.37
C ILE A 97 5.97 -0.02 6.40
N ARG A 98 6.52 0.28 5.22
CA ARG A 98 7.71 1.11 5.06
C ARG A 98 7.38 2.32 4.18
N ALA A 99 7.88 3.48 4.56
CA ALA A 99 7.95 4.65 3.69
C ALA A 99 9.34 5.28 3.77
N THR A 100 9.78 5.93 2.69
CA THR A 100 11.04 6.67 2.66
C THR A 100 10.79 8.02 2.04
N ALA A 101 11.14 9.08 2.76
CA ALA A 101 11.18 10.44 2.27
C ALA A 101 12.64 10.83 2.10
N GLU A 102 13.03 11.14 0.88
CA GLU A 102 14.37 11.58 0.53
C GLU A 102 14.31 12.99 -0.05
N ASN A 103 15.18 13.87 0.44
CA ASN A 103 15.43 15.16 -0.18
C ASN A 103 16.94 15.40 -0.33
N ALA A 104 17.32 16.50 -0.97
CA ALA A 104 18.72 16.82 -1.25
C ALA A 104 19.62 16.95 0.00
N SER A 105 19.01 17.05 1.19
CA SER A 105 19.70 17.35 2.46
C SER A 105 19.51 16.29 3.54
N GLY A 106 18.77 15.20 3.28
CA GLY A 106 18.46 14.22 4.31
C GLY A 106 17.51 13.11 3.84
N GLN A 107 17.56 11.99 4.57
CA GLN A 107 16.69 10.85 4.38
C GLN A 107 15.93 10.56 5.68
N SER A 108 14.64 10.28 5.56
CA SER A 108 13.79 9.85 6.67
C SER A 108 13.05 8.59 6.26
N HIS A 109 13.12 7.57 7.12
CA HIS A 109 12.41 6.33 6.95
C HIS A 109 11.29 6.25 7.99
N TYR A 110 10.12 5.82 7.55
CA TYR A 110 9.05 5.41 8.44
C TYR A 110 8.92 3.89 8.35
N LEU A 111 8.84 3.25 9.51
CA LEU A 111 8.66 1.82 9.62
C LEU A 111 7.56 1.53 10.64
N ALA A 112 6.54 0.76 10.25
CA ALA A 112 5.57 0.21 11.17
C ALA A 112 5.54 -1.31 11.07
N VAL A 113 5.53 -1.98 12.22
CA VAL A 113 5.60 -3.45 12.31
C VAL A 113 4.52 -3.95 13.26
N GLY A 114 3.90 -5.06 12.92
CA GLY A 114 2.99 -5.79 13.80
C GLY A 114 2.90 -7.26 13.45
N ASP A 115 2.28 -8.04 14.34
CA ASP A 115 2.05 -9.47 14.16
C ASP A 115 0.92 -9.74 13.16
N LEU A 116 1.04 -10.80 12.37
CA LEU A 116 -0.02 -11.26 11.48
C LEU A 116 -1.05 -12.13 12.23
N ASP A 117 -1.69 -11.54 13.24
CA ASP A 117 -2.58 -12.21 14.21
C ASP A 117 -4.05 -12.27 13.76
N GLY A 118 -4.46 -11.36 12.88
CA GLY A 118 -5.80 -11.27 12.34
C GLY A 118 -6.01 -12.15 11.10
N ARG A 119 -7.26 -12.53 10.86
CA ARG A 119 -7.69 -13.21 9.64
C ARG A 119 -8.99 -12.63 9.12
N ILE A 120 -9.00 -12.25 7.85
CA ILE A 120 -10.22 -11.82 7.14
C ILE A 120 -10.56 -12.88 6.10
N SER A 121 -11.77 -13.43 6.19
CA SER A 121 -12.28 -14.37 5.20
C SER A 121 -13.33 -13.69 4.33
N VAL A 122 -13.14 -13.73 3.01
CA VAL A 122 -14.13 -13.26 2.04
C VAL A 122 -14.49 -14.37 1.07
N ASN A 123 -15.66 -14.24 0.45
CA ASN A 123 -16.09 -15.15 -0.61
C ASN A 123 -15.89 -14.46 -1.97
N LEU A 124 -14.91 -14.93 -2.73
CA LEU A 124 -14.61 -14.45 -4.08
C LEU A 124 -15.10 -15.49 -5.08
N ARG A 125 -16.18 -15.17 -5.81
CA ARG A 125 -16.72 -16.02 -6.88
C ARG A 125 -17.00 -17.46 -6.42
N GLY A 126 -17.49 -17.63 -5.19
CA GLY A 126 -17.79 -18.93 -4.60
C GLY A 126 -16.61 -19.61 -3.89
N GLN A 127 -15.40 -19.04 -3.96
CA GLN A 127 -14.23 -19.52 -3.22
C GLN A 127 -14.01 -18.69 -1.96
N ARG A 128 -13.86 -19.36 -0.82
CA ARG A 128 -13.47 -18.69 0.43
C ARG A 128 -11.96 -18.43 0.42
N VAL A 129 -11.58 -17.17 0.40
CA VAL A 129 -10.18 -16.73 0.52
C VAL A 129 -9.98 -16.14 1.91
N THR A 130 -8.96 -16.63 2.63
CA THR A 130 -8.57 -16.10 3.93
C THR A 130 -7.27 -15.32 3.77
N LEU A 131 -7.29 -14.04 4.14
CA LEU A 131 -6.11 -13.19 4.21
C LEU A 131 -5.66 -13.08 5.67
N GLY A 132 -4.37 -13.26 5.90
CA GLY A 132 -3.74 -12.82 7.14
C GLY A 132 -3.66 -11.31 7.15
N VAL A 133 -4.10 -10.68 8.25
CA VAL A 133 -3.99 -9.24 8.43
C VAL A 133 -3.34 -8.97 9.78
N CYS A 134 -2.63 -7.87 9.87
CA CYS A 134 -2.19 -7.36 11.16
C CYS A 134 -3.27 -6.41 11.68
N GLU A 135 -3.80 -6.66 12.88
CA GLU A 135 -4.81 -5.76 13.46
C GLU A 135 -4.21 -4.42 13.89
N LYS A 136 -2.93 -4.42 14.29
CA LYS A 136 -2.25 -3.24 14.80
C LYS A 136 -0.76 -3.24 14.51
N LEU A 137 -0.29 -2.19 13.83
CA LEU A 137 1.13 -1.92 13.65
C LEU A 137 1.60 -0.84 14.63
N THR A 138 2.83 -0.98 15.11
CA THR A 138 3.54 0.05 15.87
C THR A 138 4.58 0.70 14.97
N GLY A 139 4.55 2.03 14.88
CA GLY A 139 5.37 2.82 13.96
C GLY A 139 6.51 3.60 14.62
N TRP A 140 7.61 3.78 13.89
CA TRP A 140 8.74 4.62 14.25
C TRP A 140 9.20 5.43 13.03
N VAL A 141 9.63 6.65 13.30
CA VAL A 141 10.36 7.48 12.33
C VAL A 141 11.85 7.35 12.66
N LEU A 142 12.63 6.96 11.66
CA LEU A 142 14.08 6.87 11.71
C LEU A 142 14.61 7.97 10.79
N ALA A 143 15.26 8.99 11.35
CA ALA A 143 15.91 10.04 10.57
C ALA A 143 17.44 9.87 10.68
N SER A 144 18.14 10.04 9.56
CA SER A 144 19.60 10.03 9.48
C SER A 144 20.11 11.30 8.81
#